data_AF-G5S4H5-F1
#
_entry.id   AF-G5S4H5-F1
#
_cell.length_a   1.000
_cell.length_b   1.000
_cell.length_c   1.000
_cell.angle_alpha   90.00
_cell.angle_beta   90.00
_cell.angle_gamma   90.00
#
_symmetry.space_group_name_H-M   'P 1'
#
loop_
_entity.id
_entity.type
_entity.pdbx_description
1 polymer ?
#
loop_
_entity_poly.entity_id
_entity_poly.type
_entity_poly.pdbx_seq_one_letter_code
_entity_poly.pdbx_strand_id
1 'polypeptide(L)'
;WEAVLSPSPDSALRGVIGKYTMDRILTEGRTVIRSDTQRELEETIKPYNMGITLLDVNFQAARPPEEVKAAFDDAIAARENEQQYIREAEAYTNEVQPRANGQAQRILEEARAYKTQTILEAQGEVARFAKILPEYKAAPQITRERLYIETMEKVLSHTRKVLVNDKSGNLMVLPLDQMLKGGNAPAAKSDNSASNLLRLPPSTKSNASGASNTSSSNQGDIMDQRRANAQRNDYQRQGE
;
A
#
# COMPACT_ATOMS: atom_id res chain seq x y z
N TRP A 1 67.54 -12.87 14.81
CA TRP A 1 66.60 -11.80 15.21
C TRP A 1 65.16 -12.13 14.85
N GLU A 2 64.88 -12.73 13.69
CA GLU A 2 63.54 -13.23 13.30
C GLU A 2 62.84 -14.12 14.35
N ALA A 3 63.59 -15.03 14.99
CA ALA A 3 63.03 -16.06 15.88
C ALA A 3 62.47 -15.53 17.21
N VAL A 4 62.88 -14.33 17.65
CA VAL A 4 62.35 -13.68 18.87
C VAL A 4 61.14 -12.80 18.53
N LEU A 5 61.06 -12.32 17.29
CA LEU A 5 59.98 -11.44 16.85
C LEU A 5 58.72 -12.22 16.45
N SER A 6 58.80 -13.46 15.96
CA SER A 6 57.59 -14.21 15.57
C SER A 6 56.62 -14.58 16.71
N PRO A 7 57.05 -14.94 17.95
CA PRO A 7 56.10 -15.30 19.01
C PRO A 7 55.40 -14.11 19.69
N SER A 8 55.96 -12.90 19.66
CA SER A 8 55.39 -11.73 20.36
C SER A 8 54.09 -11.19 19.72
N PRO A 9 54.00 -11.03 18.39
CA PRO A 9 52.77 -10.64 17.68
C PRO A 9 51.66 -11.68 17.80
N ASP A 10 51.99 -12.98 17.77
CA ASP A 10 51.00 -14.05 17.84
C ASP A 10 50.33 -14.11 19.23
N SER A 11 51.12 -13.87 20.29
CA SER A 11 50.60 -13.76 21.66
C SER A 11 49.70 -12.54 21.84
N ALA A 12 50.10 -11.37 21.32
CA ALA A 12 49.28 -10.16 21.38
C ALA A 12 47.99 -10.31 20.56
N LEU A 13 48.07 -10.96 19.39
CA LEU A 13 46.92 -11.26 18.55
C LEU A 13 45.92 -12.17 19.28
N ARG A 14 46.40 -13.22 19.94
CA ARG A 14 45.56 -14.14 20.71
C ARG A 14 44.92 -13.47 21.93
N GLY A 15 45.61 -12.53 22.57
CA GLY A 15 45.08 -11.74 23.67
C GLY A 15 43.91 -10.85 23.25
N VAL A 16 44.04 -10.16 22.11
CA VAL A 16 42.98 -9.27 21.60
C VAL A 16 41.82 -10.05 21.01
N ILE A 17 42.07 -11.11 20.23
CA ILE A 17 41.01 -11.89 19.58
C ILE A 17 40.07 -12.55 20.61
N GLY A 18 40.59 -12.96 21.77
CA GLY A 18 39.81 -13.58 22.84
C GLY A 18 38.91 -12.61 23.62
N LYS A 19 39.16 -11.29 23.53
CA LYS A 19 38.34 -10.25 24.20
C LYS A 19 37.10 -9.88 23.38
N TYR A 20 37.02 -10.30 22.11
CA TYR A 20 35.96 -9.92 21.17
C TYR A 20 35.09 -11.11 20.76
N THR A 21 33.80 -10.85 20.50
CA THR A 21 32.88 -11.87 19.97
C THR A 21 33.16 -12.15 18.49
N MET A 22 32.94 -13.40 18.07
CA MET A 22 33.22 -13.85 16.70
C MET A 22 32.51 -13.00 15.64
N ASP A 23 31.22 -12.68 15.85
CA ASP A 23 30.42 -11.84 14.94
C ASP A 23 31.05 -10.46 14.72
N ARG A 24 31.62 -9.87 15.78
CA ARG A 24 32.28 -8.57 15.71
C ARG A 24 33.60 -8.62 14.94
N ILE A 25 34.31 -9.75 14.98
CA ILE A 25 35.56 -9.93 14.24
C ILE A 25 35.29 -10.11 12.73
N LEU A 26 34.18 -10.76 12.38
CA LEU A 26 33.84 -11.09 11.00
C LEU A 26 33.12 -9.95 10.24
N THR A 27 32.32 -9.13 10.92
CA THR A 27 31.44 -8.16 10.25
C THR A 27 31.98 -6.72 10.29
N GLU A 28 32.14 -6.11 11.47
CA GLU A 28 32.32 -4.64 11.59
C GLU A 28 33.56 -4.21 12.42
N GLY A 29 34.10 -5.09 13.26
CA GLY A 29 35.13 -4.76 14.24
C GLY A 29 36.57 -4.75 13.72
N ARG A 30 36.81 -5.05 12.43
CA ARG A 30 38.18 -5.26 11.91
C ARG A 30 39.10 -4.05 12.11
N THR A 31 38.58 -2.83 11.97
CA THR A 31 39.35 -1.60 12.19
C THR A 31 39.67 -1.38 13.67
N VAL A 32 38.69 -1.65 14.55
CA VAL A 32 38.83 -1.49 16.00
C VAL A 32 39.82 -2.51 16.57
N ILE A 33 39.69 -3.77 16.14
CA ILE A 33 40.60 -4.86 16.51
C ILE A 33 42.01 -4.55 16.02
N ARG A 34 42.17 -3.96 14.82
CA ARG A 34 43.48 -3.55 14.30
C ARG A 34 44.13 -2.51 15.19
N SER A 35 43.41 -1.45 15.54
CA SER A 35 43.95 -0.41 16.44
C SER A 35 44.31 -0.96 17.82
N ASP A 36 43.52 -1.90 18.35
CA ASP A 36 43.80 -2.50 19.66
C ASP A 36 44.99 -3.45 19.62
N THR A 37 45.11 -4.30 18.59
CA THR A 37 46.29 -5.15 18.39
C THR A 37 47.56 -4.33 18.20
N GLN A 38 47.49 -3.22 17.45
CA GLN A 38 48.63 -2.32 17.29
C GLN A 38 49.07 -1.73 18.63
N ARG A 39 48.12 -1.28 19.45
CA ARG A 39 48.40 -0.73 20.78
C ARG A 39 48.99 -1.77 21.73
N GLU A 40 48.41 -2.96 21.81
CA GLU A 40 48.87 -4.05 22.69
C GLU A 40 50.26 -4.57 22.26
N LEU A 41 50.52 -4.61 20.95
CA LEU A 41 51.82 -4.97 20.40
C LEU A 41 52.88 -3.88 20.67
N GLU A 42 52.52 -2.60 20.56
CA GLU A 42 53.43 -1.49 20.87
C GLU A 42 53.79 -1.46 22.37
N GLU A 43 52.82 -1.71 23.24
CA GLU A 43 53.03 -1.82 24.69
C GLU A 43 53.95 -3.00 25.04
N THR A 44 53.79 -4.14 24.36
CA THR A 44 54.62 -5.33 24.55
C THR A 44 56.06 -5.12 24.06
N ILE A 45 56.28 -4.36 22.98
CA ILE A 45 57.59 -4.15 22.34
C ILE A 45 58.41 -3.02 23.01
N LYS A 46 57.76 -2.01 23.60
CA LYS A 46 58.40 -0.89 24.33
C LYS A 46 59.55 -1.32 25.27
N PRO A 47 59.39 -2.32 26.16
CA PRO A 47 60.45 -2.72 27.08
C PRO A 47 61.65 -3.40 26.41
N TYR A 48 61.52 -3.89 25.18
CA TYR A 48 62.58 -4.59 24.47
C TYR A 48 63.53 -3.66 23.68
N ASN A 49 63.27 -2.34 23.63
CA ASN A 49 64.14 -1.30 23.03
C ASN A 49 64.75 -1.70 21.67
N MET A 50 63.95 -2.30 20.80
CA MET A 50 64.43 -2.95 19.57
C MET A 50 64.71 -1.97 18.41
N GLY A 51 64.41 -0.67 18.59
CA GLY A 51 64.58 0.35 17.54
C GLY A 51 63.64 0.20 16.33
N ILE A 52 62.57 -0.60 16.46
CA ILE A 52 61.62 -0.92 15.39
C ILE A 52 60.30 -0.18 15.65
N THR A 53 59.73 0.44 14.62
CA THR A 53 58.42 1.10 14.66
C THR A 53 57.40 0.33 13.83
N LEU A 54 56.22 0.09 14.39
CA LEU A 54 55.12 -0.60 13.73
C LEU A 54 54.30 0.37 12.87
N LEU A 55 54.17 0.10 11.56
CA LEU A 55 53.43 0.97 10.63
C LEU A 55 51.97 0.55 10.45
N ASP A 56 51.69 -0.72 10.15
CA ASP A 56 50.33 -1.23 9.97
C ASP A 56 50.26 -2.75 10.26
N VAL A 57 49.09 -3.22 10.68
CA VAL A 57 48.79 -4.64 10.92
C VAL A 57 47.66 -5.05 9.99
N ASN A 58 47.94 -5.97 9.07
CA ASN A 58 46.94 -6.48 8.14
C ASN A 58 46.46 -7.87 8.54
N PHE A 59 45.14 -8.02 8.75
CA PHE A 59 44.52 -9.31 9.02
C PHE A 59 44.11 -10.03 7.75
N GLN A 60 44.54 -11.28 7.63
CA GLN A 60 43.98 -12.19 6.64
C GLN A 60 42.51 -12.51 6.97
N ALA A 61 41.73 -12.85 5.95
CA ALA A 61 40.30 -13.13 6.13
C ALA A 61 40.10 -14.35 7.04
N ALA A 62 39.53 -14.12 8.22
CA ALA A 62 39.14 -15.21 9.11
C ALA A 62 37.95 -15.97 8.48
N ARG A 63 38.09 -17.29 8.36
CA ARG A 63 37.02 -18.18 7.88
C ARG A 63 36.70 -19.21 8.97
N PRO A 64 35.41 -19.50 9.23
CA PRO A 64 35.04 -20.64 10.05
C PRO A 64 35.58 -21.95 9.45
N PRO A 65 35.97 -22.93 10.29
CA PRO A 65 36.29 -24.27 9.81
C PRO A 65 35.05 -24.92 9.17
N GLU A 66 35.26 -25.73 8.13
CA GLU A 66 34.17 -26.34 7.33
C GLU A 66 33.22 -27.19 8.20
N GLU A 67 33.70 -27.78 9.29
CA GLU A 67 32.92 -28.62 10.20
C GLU A 67 31.75 -27.89 10.88
N VAL A 68 31.84 -26.57 11.08
CA VAL A 68 30.82 -25.80 11.83
C VAL A 68 30.03 -24.84 10.94
N LYS A 69 30.41 -24.71 9.66
CA LYS A 69 29.82 -23.78 8.71
C LYS A 69 28.30 -23.92 8.59
N ALA A 70 27.79 -25.15 8.48
CA ALA A 70 26.36 -25.41 8.34
C ALA A 70 25.53 -24.92 9.55
N ALA A 71 26.05 -25.10 10.77
CA ALA A 71 25.36 -24.64 11.98
C ALA A 71 25.40 -23.10 12.12
N PHE A 72 26.46 -22.46 11.65
CA PHE A 72 26.55 -20.99 11.61
C PHE A 72 25.60 -20.40 10.57
N ASP A 73 25.57 -20.98 9.38
CA ASP A 73 24.68 -20.54 8.31
C ASP A 73 23.21 -20.66 8.75
N ASP A 74 22.85 -21.73 9.46
CA ASP A 74 21.52 -21.92 10.04
C ASP A 74 21.19 -20.86 11.11
N ALA A 75 22.13 -20.58 12.03
CA ALA A 75 21.93 -19.54 13.05
C ALA A 75 21.77 -18.13 12.45
N ILE A 76 22.51 -17.83 11.38
CA ILE A 76 22.38 -16.55 10.65
C ILE A 76 21.02 -16.47 9.95
N ALA A 77 20.63 -17.54 9.25
CA ALA A 77 19.33 -17.62 8.59
C ALA A 77 18.17 -17.46 9.57
N ALA A 78 18.24 -18.11 10.74
CA ALA A 78 17.25 -17.99 11.80
C ALA A 78 17.14 -16.54 12.31
N ARG A 79 18.28 -15.87 12.56
CA ARG A 79 18.32 -14.46 12.99
C ARG A 79 17.76 -13.52 11.93
N GLU A 80 18.07 -13.75 10.66
CA GLU A 80 17.55 -12.94 9.56
C GLU A 80 16.04 -13.11 9.41
N ASN A 81 15.54 -14.35 9.50
CA ASN A 81 14.10 -14.63 9.50
C ASN A 81 13.39 -13.95 10.67
N GLU A 82 13.94 -14.04 11.90
CA GLU A 82 13.38 -13.34 13.06
C GLU A 82 13.28 -11.83 12.82
N GLN A 83 14.35 -11.21 12.34
CA GLN A 83 14.34 -9.78 12.01
C GLN A 83 13.39 -9.45 10.86
N GLN A 84 13.21 -10.35 9.89
CA GLN A 84 12.23 -10.19 8.83
C GLN A 84 10.81 -10.20 9.40
N TYR A 85 10.47 -11.18 10.26
CA TYR A 85 9.15 -11.28 10.89
C TYR A 85 8.82 -10.08 11.77
N ILE A 86 9.79 -9.59 12.56
CA ILE A 86 9.60 -8.38 13.36
C ILE A 86 9.30 -7.18 12.46
N ARG A 87 10.10 -6.98 11.40
CA ARG A 87 9.90 -5.86 10.45
C ARG A 87 8.56 -5.95 9.72
N GLU A 88 8.11 -7.15 9.36
CA GLU A 88 6.81 -7.36 8.72
C GLU A 88 5.65 -7.06 9.67
N ALA A 89 5.75 -7.50 10.94
CA ALA A 89 4.76 -7.19 11.96
C ALA A 89 4.69 -5.67 12.26
N GLU A 90 5.84 -5.01 12.36
CA GLU A 90 5.92 -3.55 12.50
C GLU A 90 5.31 -2.85 11.28
N ALA A 91 5.64 -3.28 10.07
CA ALA A 91 5.04 -2.74 8.85
C ALA A 91 3.51 -2.90 8.83
N TYR A 92 3.00 -4.07 9.21
CA TYR A 92 1.57 -4.34 9.28
C TYR A 92 0.84 -3.42 10.28
N THR A 93 1.38 -3.28 11.49
CA THR A 93 0.79 -2.38 12.50
C THR A 93 0.81 -0.92 12.06
N ASN A 94 1.92 -0.49 11.45
CA ASN A 94 2.08 0.85 10.88
C ASN A 94 1.19 1.09 9.64
N GLU A 95 0.75 0.04 8.95
CA GLU A 95 -0.18 0.17 7.82
C GLU A 95 -1.65 0.19 8.28
N VAL A 96 -2.02 -0.68 9.22
CA VAL A 96 -3.43 -0.84 9.65
C VAL A 96 -3.90 0.33 10.50
N GLN A 97 -3.10 0.77 11.48
CA GLN A 97 -3.52 1.80 12.42
C GLN A 97 -3.84 3.15 11.73
N PRO A 98 -2.98 3.69 10.83
CA PRO A 98 -3.27 4.95 10.16
C PRO A 98 -4.41 4.82 9.14
N ARG A 99 -4.55 3.67 8.48
CA ARG A 99 -5.67 3.42 7.57
C ARG A 99 -7.00 3.42 8.29
N ALA A 100 -7.10 2.73 9.43
CA ALA A 100 -8.30 2.72 10.25
C ALA A 100 -8.65 4.14 10.74
N ASN A 101 -7.65 4.88 11.24
CA ASN A 101 -7.85 6.26 11.67
C ASN A 101 -8.28 7.18 10.52
N GLY A 102 -7.68 7.04 9.34
CA GLY A 102 -8.05 7.80 8.15
C GLY A 102 -9.48 7.51 7.69
N GLN A 103 -9.90 6.24 7.72
CA GLN A 103 -11.27 5.84 7.40
C GLN A 103 -12.27 6.41 8.41
N ALA A 104 -11.97 6.32 9.72
CA ALA A 104 -12.80 6.88 10.77
C ALA A 104 -12.94 8.40 10.60
N GLN A 105 -11.83 9.10 10.35
CA GLN A 105 -11.85 10.55 10.12
C GLN A 105 -12.68 10.91 8.88
N ARG A 106 -12.53 10.15 7.78
CA ARG A 106 -13.32 10.37 6.57
C ARG A 106 -14.83 10.26 6.86
N ILE A 107 -15.26 9.23 7.58
CA ILE A 107 -16.68 9.05 7.93
C ILE A 107 -17.18 10.23 8.79
N LEU A 108 -16.37 10.70 9.75
CA LEU A 108 -16.74 11.84 10.57
C LEU A 108 -16.87 13.14 9.76
N GLU A 109 -15.94 13.39 8.83
CA GLU A 109 -16.00 14.58 7.98
C GLU A 109 -17.14 14.50 6.96
N GLU A 110 -17.43 13.33 6.40
CA GLU A 110 -18.59 13.11 5.54
C GLU A 110 -19.90 13.37 6.31
N ALA A 111 -20.02 12.88 7.55
CA ALA A 111 -21.19 13.14 8.39
C ALA A 111 -21.34 14.63 8.75
N ARG A 112 -20.24 15.33 9.04
CA ARG A 112 -20.24 16.79 9.30
C ARG A 112 -20.61 17.58 8.05
N ALA A 113 -20.08 17.19 6.89
CA ALA A 113 -20.40 17.79 5.60
C ALA A 113 -21.89 17.63 5.29
N TYR A 114 -22.43 16.41 5.44
CA TYR A 114 -23.86 16.14 5.23
C TYR A 114 -24.73 16.97 6.16
N LYS A 115 -24.44 16.98 7.47
CA LYS A 115 -25.17 17.82 8.44
C LYS A 115 -25.16 19.30 8.03
N THR A 116 -24.00 19.82 7.65
CA THR A 116 -23.84 21.22 7.26
C THR A 116 -24.58 21.52 5.97
N GLN A 117 -24.49 20.64 4.98
CA GLN A 117 -25.24 20.73 3.73
C GLN A 117 -26.74 20.80 3.99
N THR A 118 -27.30 19.88 4.79
CA THR A 118 -28.73 19.89 5.10
C THR A 118 -29.18 21.17 5.81
N ILE A 119 -28.36 21.67 6.75
CA ILE A 119 -28.67 22.93 7.45
C ILE A 119 -28.65 24.11 6.47
N LEU A 120 -27.63 24.21 5.63
CA LEU A 120 -27.48 25.30 4.67
C LEU A 120 -28.56 25.25 3.58
N GLU A 121 -28.93 24.06 3.12
CA GLU A 121 -30.02 23.86 2.17
C GLU A 121 -31.34 24.33 2.77
N ALA A 122 -31.68 23.87 3.98
CA ALA A 122 -32.88 24.33 4.67
C ALA A 122 -32.87 25.85 4.92
N GLN A 123 -31.74 26.44 5.31
CA GLN A 123 -31.61 27.89 5.46
C GLN A 123 -31.79 28.63 4.14
N GLY A 124 -31.24 28.10 3.05
CA GLY A 124 -31.39 28.65 1.70
C GLY A 124 -32.84 28.61 1.21
N GLU A 125 -33.55 27.51 1.47
CA GLU A 125 -34.97 27.37 1.16
C GLU A 125 -35.84 28.34 1.96
N VAL A 126 -35.59 28.47 3.27
CA VAL A 126 -36.30 29.44 4.12
C VAL A 126 -36.03 30.87 3.64
N ALA A 127 -34.79 31.21 3.31
CA ALA A 127 -34.43 32.53 2.79
C ALA A 127 -35.11 32.80 1.43
N ARG A 128 -35.19 31.80 0.55
CA ARG A 128 -35.94 31.91 -0.72
C ARG A 128 -37.43 32.13 -0.46
N PHE A 129 -38.03 31.36 0.45
CA PHE A 129 -39.44 31.49 0.79
C PHE A 129 -39.76 32.85 1.42
N ALA A 130 -38.92 33.34 2.32
CA ALA A 130 -39.07 34.64 2.96
C ALA A 130 -39.10 35.79 1.95
N LYS A 131 -38.34 35.68 0.84
CA LYS A 131 -38.36 36.67 -0.25
C LYS A 131 -39.63 36.59 -1.11
N ILE A 132 -40.15 35.39 -1.36
CA ILE A 132 -41.35 35.19 -2.20
C ILE A 132 -42.65 35.53 -1.45
N LEU A 133 -42.70 35.31 -0.14
CA LEU A 133 -43.89 35.54 0.68
C LEU A 133 -44.52 36.94 0.56
N PRO A 134 -43.78 38.07 0.59
CA PRO A 134 -44.37 39.39 0.39
C PRO A 134 -44.93 39.58 -1.03
N GLU A 135 -44.26 39.08 -2.05
CA GLU A 135 -44.72 39.15 -3.45
C GLU A 135 -46.01 38.34 -3.64
N TYR A 136 -46.06 37.13 -3.06
CA TYR A 136 -47.25 36.29 -3.10
C TYR A 136 -48.46 36.94 -2.39
N LYS A 137 -48.23 37.63 -1.26
CA LYS A 137 -49.28 38.39 -0.58
C LYS A 137 -49.79 39.57 -1.41
N ALA A 138 -48.94 40.18 -2.24
CA ALA A 138 -49.33 41.28 -3.11
C ALA A 138 -50.14 40.83 -4.32
N ALA A 139 -49.77 39.72 -4.97
CA ALA A 139 -50.44 39.24 -6.19
C ALA A 139 -50.47 37.70 -6.31
N PRO A 140 -51.39 37.00 -5.61
CA PRO A 140 -51.35 35.55 -5.49
C PRO A 140 -51.51 34.77 -6.81
N GLN A 141 -52.27 35.30 -7.77
CA GLN A 141 -52.60 34.58 -9.00
C GLN A 141 -51.44 34.54 -9.99
N ILE A 142 -50.76 35.67 -10.17
CA ILE A 142 -49.64 35.80 -11.10
C ILE A 142 -48.41 35.05 -10.55
N THR A 143 -48.17 35.10 -9.24
CA THR A 143 -47.04 34.38 -8.63
C THR A 143 -47.20 32.86 -8.75
N ARG A 144 -48.42 32.32 -8.63
CA ARG A 144 -48.68 30.88 -8.82
C ARG A 144 -48.43 30.43 -10.25
N GLU A 145 -48.96 31.17 -11.22
CA GLU A 145 -48.79 30.85 -12.64
C GLU A 145 -47.32 30.91 -13.06
N ARG A 146 -46.59 31.95 -12.61
CA ARG A 146 -45.15 32.04 -12.83
C ARG A 146 -44.38 30.86 -12.24
N LEU A 147 -44.64 30.49 -10.98
CA LEU A 147 -43.95 29.37 -10.34
C LEU A 147 -44.23 28.05 -11.06
N TYR A 148 -45.46 27.85 -11.54
CA TYR A 148 -45.83 26.68 -12.34
C TYR A 148 -45.06 26.63 -13.67
N ILE A 149 -45.01 27.74 -14.40
CA ILE A 149 -44.27 27.80 -15.67
C ILE A 149 -42.77 27.59 -15.44
N GLU A 150 -42.16 28.22 -14.44
CA GLU A 150 -40.73 28.03 -14.11
C GLU A 150 -40.40 26.60 -13.70
N THR A 151 -41.24 25.97 -12.87
CA THR A 151 -41.04 24.56 -12.47
C THR A 151 -41.23 23.61 -13.64
N MET A 152 -42.24 23.85 -14.49
CA MET A 152 -42.48 23.05 -15.68
C MET A 152 -41.36 23.21 -16.71
N GLU A 153 -40.85 24.43 -16.91
CA GLU A 153 -39.66 24.69 -17.74
C GLU A 153 -38.46 23.88 -17.23
N LYS A 154 -38.18 23.93 -15.92
CA LYS A 154 -37.06 23.19 -15.31
C LYS A 154 -37.21 21.68 -15.42
N VAL A 155 -38.41 21.14 -15.23
CA VAL A 155 -38.66 19.70 -15.38
C VAL A 155 -38.53 19.28 -16.84
N LEU A 156 -39.20 20.01 -17.74
CA LEU A 156 -39.19 19.71 -19.17
C LEU A 156 -37.79 19.86 -19.79
N SER A 157 -36.96 20.78 -19.29
CA SER A 157 -35.56 20.93 -19.74
C SER A 157 -34.68 19.73 -19.39
N HIS A 158 -34.97 19.02 -18.30
CA HIS A 158 -34.23 17.83 -17.88
C HIS A 158 -34.84 16.52 -18.43
N THR A 159 -36.00 16.59 -19.09
CA THR A 159 -36.62 15.42 -19.72
C THR A 159 -36.15 15.25 -21.16
N ARG A 160 -35.85 14.00 -21.56
CA ARG A 160 -35.53 13.68 -22.95
C ARG A 160 -36.79 13.84 -23.80
N LYS A 161 -36.80 14.84 -24.68
CA LYS A 161 -37.93 15.12 -25.58
C LYS A 161 -38.03 14.05 -26.68
N VAL A 162 -39.07 13.21 -26.60
CA VAL A 162 -39.41 12.22 -27.64
C VAL A 162 -40.63 12.73 -28.40
N LEU A 163 -40.46 13.01 -29.70
CA LEU A 163 -41.55 13.40 -30.59
C LEU A 163 -42.05 12.17 -31.35
N VAL A 164 -43.31 11.79 -31.15
CA VAL A 164 -43.98 10.70 -31.89
C VAL A 164 -44.90 11.35 -32.93
N ASN A 165 -44.68 11.05 -34.21
CA ASN A 165 -45.53 11.53 -35.30
C ASN A 165 -46.63 10.50 -35.59
N ASP A 166 -47.86 10.78 -35.16
CA ASP A 166 -49.02 9.87 -35.19
C ASP A 166 -49.68 9.72 -36.58
N LYS A 167 -48.97 10.06 -37.67
CA LYS A 167 -49.52 9.97 -39.04
C LYS A 167 -48.99 8.82 -39.88
N SER A 168 -48.07 8.02 -39.35
CA SER A 168 -47.57 6.82 -40.00
C SER A 168 -46.88 6.01 -38.91
N GLY A 169 -47.26 4.74 -38.71
CA GLY A 169 -46.78 3.82 -37.66
C GLY A 169 -45.29 3.47 -37.74
N ASN A 170 -44.44 4.45 -37.99
CA ASN A 170 -43.00 4.36 -38.13
C ASN A 170 -42.45 5.03 -36.87
N LEU A 171 -41.95 4.21 -35.95
CA LEU A 171 -41.17 4.63 -34.78
C LEU A 171 -39.83 5.22 -35.25
N MET A 172 -39.85 6.42 -35.84
CA MET A 172 -38.62 7.17 -36.08
C MET A 172 -38.24 7.88 -34.78
N VAL A 173 -37.54 7.14 -33.92
CA VAL A 173 -36.91 7.69 -32.73
C VAL A 173 -35.76 8.56 -33.22
N LEU A 174 -35.98 9.87 -33.30
CA LEU A 174 -34.93 10.86 -33.54
C LEU A 174 -34.34 11.30 -32.19
N PRO A 175 -33.17 10.78 -31.77
CA PRO A 175 -32.46 11.30 -30.62
C PRO A 175 -31.86 12.67 -30.99
N LEU A 176 -32.58 13.74 -30.69
CA LEU A 176 -32.11 15.12 -30.86
C LEU A 176 -30.87 15.44 -30.00
N ASP A 177 -30.54 14.59 -29.03
CA ASP A 177 -29.35 14.66 -28.17
C ASP A 177 -28.04 14.61 -28.98
N GLN A 178 -27.99 13.79 -30.05
CA GLN A 178 -26.78 13.73 -30.89
C GLN A 178 -26.66 14.93 -31.83
N MET A 179 -27.77 15.55 -32.23
CA MET A 179 -27.74 16.74 -33.10
C MET A 179 -27.41 18.03 -32.34
N LEU A 180 -27.93 18.23 -31.13
CA LEU A 180 -27.59 19.42 -30.34
C LEU A 180 -26.17 19.35 -29.75
N LYS A 181 -25.68 18.16 -29.40
CA LYS A 181 -24.32 17.97 -28.84
C LYS A 181 -23.22 18.01 -29.91
N GLY A 182 -23.57 17.79 -31.18
CA GLY A 182 -22.67 17.96 -32.33
C GLY A 182 -22.46 19.42 -32.78
N GLY A 183 -23.28 20.37 -32.29
CA GLY A 183 -23.21 21.78 -32.69
C GLY A 183 -22.34 22.67 -31.79
N ASN A 184 -21.88 22.17 -30.63
CA ASN A 184 -21.22 23.02 -29.64
C ASN A 184 -20.08 22.30 -28.89
N ALA A 185 -19.01 21.96 -29.61
CA ALA A 185 -17.72 21.64 -29.01
C ALA A 185 -16.59 22.35 -29.78
N PRO A 186 -15.76 23.18 -29.13
CA PRO A 186 -14.64 23.84 -29.76
C PRO A 186 -13.54 22.82 -30.12
N ALA A 187 -12.98 22.97 -31.31
CA ALA A 187 -11.90 22.14 -31.83
C ALA A 187 -10.62 22.30 -31.01
N ALA A 188 -10.23 21.28 -30.25
CA ALA A 188 -8.90 21.14 -29.70
C ALA A 188 -8.09 20.20 -30.60
N LYS A 189 -7.02 20.73 -31.17
CA LYS A 189 -6.10 20.06 -32.10
C LYS A 189 -5.35 18.90 -31.43
N SER A 190 -5.22 17.84 -32.20
CA SER A 190 -4.25 16.76 -32.06
C SER A 190 -2.82 17.30 -32.00
N ASP A 191 -2.01 16.74 -31.11
CA ASP A 191 -0.62 16.44 -31.44
C ASP A 191 -0.21 15.07 -30.86
N ASN A 192 0.31 14.25 -31.76
CA ASN A 192 0.83 12.91 -31.54
C ASN A 192 2.22 12.99 -30.90
N SER A 193 2.54 12.07 -30.00
CA SER A 193 3.58 11.06 -30.28
C SER A 193 3.90 10.19 -29.07
N ALA A 194 3.87 8.88 -29.36
CA ALA A 194 4.77 7.85 -28.87
C ALA A 194 4.91 7.69 -27.34
N SER A 195 4.23 6.69 -26.80
CA SER A 195 4.91 5.57 -26.13
C SER A 195 3.93 4.52 -25.59
N ASN A 196 4.38 3.27 -25.64
CA ASN A 196 3.84 2.09 -24.97
C ASN A 196 2.63 1.38 -25.58
N LEU A 197 2.94 0.66 -26.66
CA LEU A 197 2.95 -0.80 -26.69
C LEU A 197 2.22 -1.53 -25.53
N LEU A 198 1.22 -2.30 -25.96
CA LEU A 198 0.87 -3.67 -25.50
C LEU A 198 -0.26 -3.86 -24.47
N ARG A 199 -1.51 -3.86 -24.96
CA ARG A 199 -2.68 -4.63 -24.46
C ARG A 199 -3.83 -4.46 -25.48
N LEU A 200 -4.55 -5.41 -26.07
CA LEU A 200 -5.03 -6.78 -25.78
C LEU A 200 -5.12 -7.59 -27.12
N PRO A 201 -5.21 -8.93 -27.12
CA PRO A 201 -5.74 -9.68 -28.28
C PRO A 201 -7.29 -9.71 -28.31
N PRO A 202 -7.91 -9.93 -29.49
CA PRO A 202 -9.34 -9.78 -29.69
C PRO A 202 -10.17 -11.01 -29.33
N SER A 203 -11.45 -10.76 -29.03
CA SER A 203 -12.53 -11.72 -28.82
C SER A 203 -12.96 -12.43 -30.12
N THR A 204 -13.03 -13.76 -30.11
CA THR A 204 -13.79 -14.55 -31.08
C THR A 204 -14.68 -15.57 -30.35
N LYS A 205 -15.99 -15.50 -30.60
CA LYS A 205 -17.01 -16.41 -30.06
C LYS A 205 -17.11 -17.67 -30.93
N SER A 206 -17.18 -18.85 -30.32
CA SER A 206 -18.01 -19.97 -30.81
C SER A 206 -18.27 -21.02 -29.72
N ASN A 207 -19.49 -21.56 -29.78
CA ASN A 207 -20.28 -22.35 -28.83
C ASN A 207 -19.70 -23.67 -28.27
N ALA A 208 -20.23 -23.99 -27.07
CA ALA A 208 -20.73 -25.27 -26.57
C ALA A 208 -19.78 -26.47 -26.34
N SER A 209 -19.58 -26.80 -25.05
CA SER A 209 -19.85 -28.10 -24.40
C SER A 209 -18.85 -28.40 -23.26
N GLY A 210 -19.36 -28.96 -22.14
CA GLY A 210 -18.53 -29.58 -21.11
C GLY A 210 -18.23 -28.73 -19.88
N ALA A 211 -19.22 -28.60 -18.98
CA ALA A 211 -18.96 -28.19 -17.61
C ALA A 211 -18.19 -29.31 -16.89
N SER A 212 -16.88 -29.11 -16.70
CA SER A 212 -16.06 -29.86 -15.75
C SER A 212 -15.40 -28.85 -14.81
N ASN A 213 -15.91 -28.79 -13.59
CA ASN A 213 -15.32 -28.03 -12.50
C ASN A 213 -13.98 -28.68 -12.15
N THR A 214 -12.88 -28.04 -12.52
CA THR A 214 -11.56 -28.29 -11.92
C THR A 214 -11.29 -27.13 -10.97
N SER A 215 -11.77 -27.26 -9.74
CA SER A 215 -11.36 -26.36 -8.66
C SER A 215 -9.93 -26.72 -8.28
N SER A 216 -8.97 -25.88 -8.67
CA SER A 216 -7.64 -25.87 -8.06
C SER A 216 -7.79 -25.49 -6.59
N SER A 217 -7.93 -26.50 -5.74
CA SER A 217 -8.02 -26.34 -4.31
C SER A 217 -6.64 -25.97 -3.76
N ASN A 218 -6.51 -24.73 -3.28
CA ASN A 218 -5.42 -24.37 -2.39
C ASN A 218 -5.52 -25.24 -1.13
N GLN A 219 -4.46 -25.96 -0.83
CA GLN A 219 -4.34 -26.88 0.31
C GLN A 219 -4.62 -26.19 1.67
N GLY A 220 -4.51 -24.86 1.74
CA GLY A 220 -4.75 -24.06 2.96
C GLY A 220 -6.22 -23.97 3.35
N ASP A 221 -7.14 -23.80 2.39
CA ASP A 221 -8.56 -23.55 2.69
C ASP A 221 -9.30 -24.78 3.24
N ILE A 222 -8.83 -25.99 2.91
CA ILE A 222 -9.43 -27.26 3.35
C ILE A 222 -9.23 -27.47 4.86
N MET A 223 -8.10 -27.02 5.42
CA MET A 223 -7.82 -27.17 6.84
C MET A 223 -8.65 -26.19 7.68
N ASP A 224 -8.81 -24.95 7.20
CA ASP A 224 -9.66 -23.95 7.85
C ASP A 224 -11.15 -24.33 7.79
N GLN A 225 -11.60 -24.88 6.65
CA GLN A 225 -12.97 -25.40 6.53
C GLN A 225 -13.22 -26.61 7.43
N ARG A 226 -12.25 -27.53 7.61
CA ARG A 226 -12.37 -28.62 8.58
C ARG A 226 -12.43 -28.11 10.01
N ARG A 227 -11.63 -27.08 10.35
CA ARG A 227 -11.61 -26.48 11.69
C ARG A 227 -12.93 -25.78 12.03
N ALA A 228 -13.51 -25.05 11.07
CA ALA A 228 -14.80 -24.39 11.23
C ALA A 228 -15.95 -25.40 11.39
N ASN A 229 -15.95 -26.49 10.62
CA ASN A 229 -16.98 -27.53 10.72
C ASN A 229 -16.87 -28.35 12.01
N ALA A 230 -15.67 -28.56 12.55
CA ALA A 230 -15.49 -29.26 13.83
C ALA A 230 -16.09 -28.47 15.00
N GLN A 231 -15.83 -27.15 15.07
CA GLN A 231 -16.39 -26.30 16.12
C GLN A 231 -17.92 -26.25 16.10
N ARG A 232 -18.54 -26.31 14.91
CA ARG A 232 -20.00 -26.29 14.77
C ARG A 232 -20.68 -27.55 15.31
N ASN A 233 -20.02 -28.70 15.23
CA ASN A 233 -20.56 -29.96 15.75
C ASN A 233 -20.49 -30.08 17.27
N ASP A 234 -19.49 -29.46 17.91
CA ASP A 234 -19.35 -29.52 19.37
C ASP A 234 -20.45 -28.73 20.11
N TYR A 235 -20.92 -27.60 19.56
CA TYR A 235 -22.03 -26.84 20.16
C TYR A 235 -23.39 -27.54 20.05
N GLN A 236 -23.60 -28.42 19.07
CA GLN A 236 -24.85 -29.16 18.91
C GLN A 236 -24.93 -30.38 19.85
N ARG A 237 -23.83 -30.79 20.48
CA ARG A 237 -23.77 -32.00 21.31
C ARG A 237 -23.89 -31.73 22.82
N GLN A 238 -23.84 -30.48 23.26
CA GLN A 238 -23.98 -30.09 24.67
C GLN A 238 -25.40 -29.58 25.03
N GLY A 239 -26.37 -29.76 24.13
CA GLY A 239 -27.72 -29.20 24.24
C GLY A 239 -28.86 -30.20 24.48
N GLU A 240 -28.58 -31.48 24.78
CA GLU A 240 -29.58 -32.45 25.24
C GLU A 240 -29.18 -33.07 26.59
#